data_AF-A0A2M6GGR1-F1
#
_entry.id   AF-A0A2M6GGR1-F1
#
_cell.length_a   1.000
_cell.length_b   1.000
_cell.length_c   1.000
_cell.angle_alpha   90.00
_cell.angle_beta   90.00
_cell.angle_gamma   90.00
#
_symmetry.space_group_name_H-M   'P 1'
#
loop_
_entity.id
_entity.type
_entity.pdbx_description
1 polymer ?
#
loop_
_entity_poly.entity_id
_entity_poly.type
_entity_poly.pdbx_seq_one_letter_code
_entity_poly.pdbx_strand_id
1 'polypeptide(L)'
;MNIKTLLTAYLFFLWGIVNAQVKVPEKIIGNWVNEQNNSWEYGFFEDFAIYDSEFWEYEAIQTKKNHIEIKLRKGNQIENLKLRLSKKAGNTLAIVRNQEKSGKFRLNRPGFSPYTKADHKPFKNSGFQPDTVTIIGYYRNLDKYKKMAQNEQERGPFRVDVSDFIVAKGLTYYADFDSLGRFKIKFPVLNTQEIYMDWGRLTQQDVVEPGETIFLFADMADYIPEESIKDRASWIAFRNKPKQILYMGKEARLHNELANYNESTSYFNREETLKNTTSDMDFLKAAK
;
A
#
# COMPACT_ATOMS: atom_id res chain seq x y z
N MET A 1 -59.92 17.45 -27.76
CA MET A 1 -58.50 17.27 -27.39
C MET A 1 -58.45 16.15 -26.35
N ASN A 2 -57.81 15.02 -26.68
CA ASN A 2 -58.08 13.72 -26.05
C ASN A 2 -57.24 13.51 -24.79
N ILE A 3 -57.88 13.27 -23.64
CA ILE A 3 -57.25 13.07 -22.32
C ILE A 3 -56.30 11.85 -22.29
N LYS A 4 -56.39 10.96 -23.27
CA LYS A 4 -55.48 9.80 -23.41
C LYS A 4 -54.06 10.15 -23.89
N THR A 5 -53.82 11.37 -24.39
CA THR A 5 -52.49 11.77 -24.88
C THR A 5 -51.66 12.52 -23.84
N LEU A 6 -52.26 12.94 -22.71
CA LEU A 6 -51.53 13.60 -21.62
C LEU A 6 -50.95 12.63 -20.59
N LEU A 7 -51.42 11.38 -20.54
CA LEU A 7 -50.95 10.37 -19.57
C LEU A 7 -49.73 9.57 -20.06
N THR A 8 -49.38 9.66 -21.34
CA THR A 8 -48.21 8.98 -21.91
C THR A 8 -46.91 9.80 -21.84
N ALA A 9 -46.99 11.08 -21.50
CA ALA A 9 -45.82 11.95 -21.38
C ALA A 9 -45.27 12.08 -19.94
N TYR A 10 -45.95 11.53 -18.93
CA TYR A 10 -45.57 11.63 -17.52
C TYR A 10 -45.16 10.30 -16.88
N LEU A 11 -44.82 9.30 -17.70
CA LEU A 11 -44.33 7.98 -17.25
C LEU A 11 -42.88 7.68 -17.65
N PHE A 12 -42.17 8.66 -18.24
CA PHE A 12 -40.78 8.50 -18.69
C PHE A 12 -39.74 9.34 -17.94
N PHE A 13 -40.09 9.93 -16.79
CA PHE A 13 -39.14 10.73 -15.99
C PHE A 13 -39.02 10.31 -14.53
N LEU A 14 -39.24 9.02 -14.24
CA LEU A 14 -38.86 8.40 -12.96
C LEU A 14 -38.24 7.02 -13.20
N TRP A 15 -37.31 6.90 -14.14
CA TRP A 15 -36.20 5.98 -13.92
C TRP A 15 -35.24 6.73 -13.00
N GLY A 16 -35.54 6.68 -11.70
CA GLY A 16 -34.49 6.85 -10.71
C GLY A 16 -33.35 5.97 -11.15
N ILE A 17 -32.17 6.56 -11.36
CA ILE A 17 -30.93 5.81 -11.48
C ILE A 17 -30.77 5.14 -10.12
N VAL A 18 -31.38 3.97 -9.97
CA VAL A 18 -30.92 3.00 -9.00
C VAL A 18 -29.56 2.61 -9.54
N ASN A 19 -28.54 3.35 -9.14
CA ASN A 19 -27.17 2.90 -9.25
C ASN A 19 -27.13 1.61 -8.45
N ALA A 20 -27.37 0.48 -9.12
CA ALA A 20 -27.10 -0.81 -8.54
C ALA A 20 -25.63 -0.76 -8.12
N GLN A 21 -25.39 -0.86 -6.81
CA GLN A 21 -24.04 -0.77 -6.28
C GLN A 21 -23.21 -1.84 -6.99
N VAL A 22 -22.21 -1.39 -7.75
CA VAL A 22 -21.29 -2.28 -8.48
C VAL A 22 -20.51 -3.05 -7.43
N LYS A 23 -20.94 -4.29 -7.15
CA LYS A 23 -20.35 -5.10 -6.09
C LYS A 23 -19.19 -5.93 -6.65
N VAL A 24 -17.99 -5.69 -6.13
CA VAL A 24 -16.81 -6.50 -6.44
C VAL A 24 -17.01 -7.92 -5.91
N PRO A 25 -16.73 -8.97 -6.72
CA PRO A 25 -16.78 -10.34 -6.24
C PRO A 25 -15.79 -10.58 -5.10
N GLU A 26 -16.25 -11.09 -3.96
CA GLU A 26 -15.42 -11.31 -2.76
C GLU A 26 -14.16 -12.14 -3.03
N LYS A 27 -14.23 -13.07 -4.00
CA LYS A 27 -13.11 -13.93 -4.40
C LYS A 27 -11.94 -13.19 -5.05
N ILE A 28 -12.14 -11.96 -5.51
CA ILE A 28 -11.07 -11.15 -6.09
C ILE A 28 -10.58 -10.04 -5.18
N ILE A 29 -11.21 -9.84 -4.02
CA ILE A 29 -10.82 -8.79 -3.08
C ILE A 29 -9.44 -9.11 -2.51
N GLY A 30 -8.54 -8.13 -2.57
CA GLY A 30 -7.18 -8.18 -2.05
C GLY A 30 -6.14 -7.71 -3.03
N ASN A 31 -4.88 -7.89 -2.63
CA ASN A 31 -3.71 -7.48 -3.39
C ASN A 31 -3.22 -8.62 -4.28
N TRP A 32 -2.88 -8.33 -5.52
CA TRP A 32 -2.50 -9.30 -6.54
C TRP A 32 -1.12 -8.97 -7.07
N VAL A 33 -0.20 -9.92 -6.86
CA VAL A 33 1.21 -9.79 -7.25
C VAL A 33 1.49 -10.65 -8.48
N ASN A 34 2.30 -10.12 -9.39
CA ASN A 34 2.64 -10.78 -10.64
C ASN A 34 3.55 -12.00 -10.37
N GLU A 35 3.18 -13.16 -10.92
CA GLU A 35 3.89 -14.43 -10.66
C GLU A 35 5.31 -14.46 -11.25
N GLN A 36 5.65 -13.59 -12.20
CA GLN A 36 6.96 -13.59 -12.85
C GLN A 36 8.01 -12.79 -12.09
N ASN A 37 7.62 -11.65 -11.52
CA ASN A 37 8.53 -10.68 -10.91
C ASN A 37 8.20 -10.35 -9.44
N ASN A 38 7.11 -10.90 -8.88
CA ASN A 38 6.62 -10.61 -7.53
C ASN A 38 6.23 -9.15 -7.25
N SER A 39 6.10 -8.31 -8.29
CA SER A 39 5.62 -6.93 -8.14
C SER A 39 4.14 -6.90 -7.82
N TRP A 40 3.74 -6.06 -6.87
CA TRP A 40 2.32 -5.76 -6.64
C TRP A 40 1.81 -4.82 -7.73
N GLU A 41 0.83 -5.28 -8.51
CA GLU A 41 0.34 -4.53 -9.67
C GLU A 41 -1.14 -4.16 -9.55
N TYR A 42 -1.94 -4.96 -8.84
CA TYR A 42 -3.38 -4.71 -8.70
C TYR A 42 -3.83 -4.88 -7.26
N GLY A 43 -4.67 -3.98 -6.78
CA GLY A 43 -5.51 -4.17 -5.60
C GLY A 43 -6.97 -4.08 -6.02
N PHE A 44 -7.80 -5.04 -5.63
CA PHE A 44 -9.26 -4.91 -5.80
C PHE A 44 -9.90 -4.87 -4.42
N PHE A 45 -10.66 -3.82 -4.13
CA PHE A 45 -11.29 -3.61 -2.83
C PHE A 45 -12.77 -3.30 -3.01
N GLU A 46 -13.47 -3.13 -1.89
CA GLU A 46 -14.92 -3.00 -1.85
C GLU A 46 -15.42 -1.82 -2.71
N ASP A 47 -14.75 -0.67 -2.60
CA ASP A 47 -15.21 0.59 -3.20
C ASP A 47 -14.36 1.06 -4.39
N PHE A 48 -13.13 0.55 -4.54
CA PHE A 48 -12.20 0.97 -5.58
C PHE A 48 -11.16 -0.11 -5.91
N ALA A 49 -10.50 0.06 -7.06
CA ALA A 49 -9.30 -0.66 -7.41
C ALA A 49 -8.05 0.22 -7.23
N ILE A 50 -6.91 -0.42 -7.07
CA ILE A 50 -5.58 0.19 -7.07
C ILE A 50 -4.83 -0.39 -8.25
N TYR A 51 -4.33 0.50 -9.11
CA TYR A 51 -3.54 0.14 -10.28
C TYR A 51 -2.70 1.34 -10.70
N ASP A 52 -1.46 1.09 -11.09
CA ASP A 52 -0.51 2.11 -11.56
C ASP A 52 -0.36 3.28 -10.57
N SER A 53 -0.16 2.94 -9.30
CA SER A 53 0.00 3.88 -8.18
C SER A 53 -1.16 4.87 -8.02
N GLU A 54 -2.37 4.46 -8.37
CA GLU A 54 -3.55 5.32 -8.40
C GLU A 54 -4.82 4.58 -7.93
N PHE A 55 -5.80 5.37 -7.49
CA PHE A 55 -7.15 4.87 -7.17
C PHE A 55 -8.04 4.92 -8.40
N TRP A 56 -8.81 3.86 -8.61
CA TRP A 56 -9.73 3.71 -9.73
C TRP A 56 -11.14 3.35 -9.23
N GLU A 57 -12.14 4.07 -9.73
CA GLU A 57 -13.55 3.76 -9.47
C GLU A 57 -14.01 2.59 -10.33
N TYR A 58 -14.91 1.77 -9.79
CA TYR A 58 -15.62 0.77 -10.59
C TYR A 58 -16.77 1.42 -11.36
N GLU A 59 -16.60 1.60 -12.67
CA GLU A 59 -17.69 2.07 -13.53
C GLU A 59 -18.66 0.92 -13.86
N ALA A 60 -18.14 -0.28 -14.11
CA ALA A 60 -18.96 -1.47 -14.33
C ALA A 60 -18.21 -2.75 -13.94
N ILE A 61 -18.95 -3.73 -13.43
CA ILE A 61 -18.45 -5.09 -13.22
C ILE A 61 -19.47 -6.08 -13.76
N GLN A 62 -19.03 -7.00 -14.61
CA GLN A 62 -19.84 -8.10 -15.12
C GLN A 62 -19.18 -9.42 -14.75
N THR A 63 -19.90 -10.29 -14.07
CA THR A 63 -19.38 -11.60 -13.64
C THR A 63 -20.15 -12.73 -14.31
N LYS A 64 -19.42 -13.63 -14.96
CA LYS A 64 -19.95 -14.87 -15.55
C LYS A 64 -19.07 -16.06 -15.17
N LYS A 65 -19.56 -16.87 -14.22
CA LYS A 65 -18.82 -18.02 -13.66
C LYS A 65 -17.47 -17.59 -13.07
N ASN A 66 -16.38 -17.88 -13.77
CA ASN A 66 -15.01 -17.54 -13.38
C ASN A 66 -14.39 -16.43 -14.26
N HIS A 67 -15.18 -15.80 -15.12
CA HIS A 67 -14.77 -14.64 -15.91
C HIS A 67 -15.41 -13.40 -15.31
N ILE A 68 -14.60 -12.35 -15.15
CA ILE A 68 -15.04 -11.06 -14.62
C ILE A 68 -14.52 -10.00 -15.57
N GLU A 69 -15.40 -9.14 -16.07
CA GLU A 69 -15.04 -7.95 -16.83
C GLU A 69 -15.24 -6.73 -15.95
N ILE A 70 -14.20 -5.91 -15.81
CA ILE A 70 -14.19 -4.72 -14.97
C ILE A 70 -13.86 -3.53 -15.87
N LYS A 71 -14.71 -2.50 -15.81
CA LYS A 71 -14.41 -1.18 -16.37
C LYS A 71 -14.07 -0.24 -15.21
N LEU A 72 -12.83 0.20 -15.19
CA LEU A 72 -12.28 1.13 -14.21
C LEU A 72 -12.28 2.54 -14.78
N ARG A 73 -12.52 3.54 -13.91
CA ARG A 73 -12.51 4.95 -14.28
C ARG A 73 -11.67 5.78 -13.30
N LYS A 74 -10.90 6.72 -13.84
CA LYS A 74 -10.22 7.77 -13.09
C LYS A 74 -10.36 9.09 -13.86
N GLY A 75 -11.31 9.93 -13.44
CA GLY A 75 -11.71 11.11 -14.22
C GLY A 75 -12.16 10.71 -15.63
N ASN A 76 -11.46 11.20 -16.66
CA ASN A 76 -11.74 10.86 -18.07
C ASN A 76 -10.98 9.60 -18.56
N GLN A 77 -10.11 9.02 -17.75
CA GLN A 77 -9.35 7.81 -18.10
C GLN A 77 -10.19 6.57 -17.82
N ILE A 78 -10.14 5.61 -18.74
CA ILE A 78 -10.87 4.34 -18.67
C ILE A 78 -9.90 3.18 -18.87
N GLU A 79 -9.99 2.19 -18.00
CA GLU A 79 -9.22 0.95 -18.08
C GLU A 79 -10.17 -0.25 -18.11
N ASN A 80 -10.00 -1.14 -19.10
CA ASN A 80 -10.83 -2.34 -19.23
C ASN A 80 -10.01 -3.57 -18.87
N LEU A 81 -10.47 -4.31 -17.86
CA LEU A 81 -9.83 -5.53 -17.39
C LEU A 81 -10.73 -6.74 -17.64
N LYS A 82 -10.15 -7.81 -18.17
CA LYS A 82 -10.76 -9.14 -18.24
C LYS A 82 -9.99 -10.10 -17.34
N LEU A 83 -10.66 -10.55 -16.29
CA LEU A 83 -10.10 -11.41 -15.26
C LEU A 83 -10.65 -12.83 -15.45
N ARG A 84 -9.78 -13.82 -15.24
CA ARG A 84 -10.17 -15.23 -15.18
C ARG A 84 -9.63 -15.86 -13.91
N LEU A 85 -10.55 -16.23 -13.01
CA LEU A 85 -10.23 -16.92 -11.76
C LEU A 85 -9.91 -18.40 -12.01
N SER A 86 -8.85 -18.88 -11.38
CA SER A 86 -8.51 -20.30 -11.36
C SER A 86 -9.52 -21.11 -10.54
N LYS A 87 -10.01 -22.22 -11.11
CA LYS A 87 -10.99 -23.10 -10.46
C LYS A 87 -10.43 -23.95 -9.32
N LYS A 88 -9.11 -24.22 -9.30
CA LYS A 88 -8.51 -25.21 -8.40
C LYS A 88 -8.18 -24.68 -7.00
N ALA A 89 -7.93 -23.38 -6.85
CA ALA A 89 -7.46 -22.81 -5.58
C ALA A 89 -7.96 -21.39 -5.28
N GLY A 90 -8.65 -20.71 -6.21
CA GLY A 90 -9.22 -19.37 -5.98
C GLY A 90 -8.20 -18.26 -5.65
N ASN A 91 -6.89 -18.56 -5.70
CA ASN A 91 -5.80 -17.68 -5.30
C ASN A 91 -4.97 -17.18 -6.48
N THR A 92 -5.36 -17.50 -7.72
CA THR A 92 -4.70 -17.01 -8.93
C THR A 92 -5.69 -16.41 -9.92
N LEU A 93 -5.27 -15.30 -10.52
CA LEU A 93 -5.97 -14.57 -11.56
C LEU A 93 -5.11 -14.50 -12.82
N ALA A 94 -5.73 -14.76 -13.97
CA ALA A 94 -5.21 -14.26 -15.23
C ALA A 94 -5.91 -12.92 -15.52
N ILE A 95 -5.14 -11.86 -15.75
CA ILE A 95 -5.67 -10.52 -16.02
C ILE A 95 -5.20 -10.10 -17.41
N VAL A 96 -6.14 -9.66 -18.25
CA VAL A 96 -5.91 -9.03 -19.54
C VAL A 96 -6.37 -7.58 -19.44
N ARG A 97 -5.45 -6.64 -19.65
CA ARG A 97 -5.72 -5.19 -19.66
C ARG A 97 -5.83 -4.71 -21.11
N ASN A 98 -6.89 -3.98 -21.47
CA ASN A 98 -7.05 -3.35 -22.80
C ASN A 98 -6.67 -4.22 -24.01
N GLN A 99 -6.97 -5.52 -23.96
CA GLN A 99 -6.64 -6.50 -25.01
C GLN A 99 -5.13 -6.81 -25.19
N GLU A 100 -4.28 -6.41 -24.23
CA GLU A 100 -2.87 -6.76 -24.18
C GLU A 100 -2.64 -8.23 -23.79
N LYS A 101 -1.37 -8.63 -23.71
CA LYS A 101 -0.99 -9.98 -23.27
C LYS A 101 -1.46 -10.22 -21.83
N SER A 102 -2.05 -11.39 -21.61
CA SER A 102 -2.47 -11.81 -20.25
C SER A 102 -1.27 -11.93 -19.31
N GLY A 103 -1.35 -11.27 -18.16
CA GLY A 103 -0.51 -11.52 -16.99
C GLY A 103 -1.13 -12.58 -16.07
N LYS A 104 -0.30 -13.27 -15.30
CA LYS A 104 -0.72 -14.19 -14.24
C LYS A 104 -0.34 -13.63 -12.89
N PHE A 105 -1.29 -13.68 -11.97
CA PHE A 105 -1.21 -13.06 -10.66
C PHE A 105 -1.63 -14.04 -9.59
N ARG A 106 -0.99 -13.93 -8.45
CA ARG A 106 -1.35 -14.64 -7.23
C ARG A 106 -1.84 -13.65 -6.18
N LEU A 107 -2.81 -14.07 -5.39
CA LEU A 107 -3.25 -13.29 -4.23
C LEU A 107 -2.08 -13.18 -3.26
N ASN A 108 -1.77 -11.96 -2.85
CA ASN A 108 -0.75 -11.68 -1.85
C ASN A 108 -1.18 -12.27 -0.51
N ARG A 109 -0.20 -12.78 0.24
CA ARG A 109 -0.37 -13.19 1.63
C ARG A 109 0.61 -12.37 2.47
N PRO A 110 0.32 -12.14 3.76
CA PRO A 110 1.27 -11.48 4.65
C PRO A 110 2.65 -12.12 4.55
N GLY A 111 3.69 -11.28 4.49
CA GLY A 111 5.08 -11.69 4.32
C GLY A 111 5.67 -11.45 2.94
N PHE A 112 6.99 -11.39 2.93
CA PHE A 112 7.77 -11.03 1.76
C PHE A 112 7.96 -12.20 0.80
N SER A 113 7.74 -11.95 -0.49
CA SER A 113 8.19 -12.83 -1.55
C SER A 113 9.38 -12.19 -2.25
N PRO A 114 10.59 -12.75 -2.14
CA PRO A 114 11.77 -12.16 -2.76
C PRO A 114 11.60 -11.95 -4.26
N TYR A 115 12.10 -10.82 -4.76
CA TYR A 115 12.18 -10.57 -6.20
C TYR A 115 13.14 -11.58 -6.86
N THR A 116 12.83 -12.00 -8.09
CA THR A 116 13.52 -13.13 -8.75
C THR A 116 14.85 -12.77 -9.40
N LYS A 117 15.18 -11.49 -9.50
CA LYS A 117 16.42 -10.98 -10.11
C LYS A 117 17.11 -10.04 -9.14
N ALA A 118 18.43 -10.00 -9.12
CA ALA A 118 19.17 -9.01 -8.33
C ALA A 118 18.82 -7.58 -8.79
N ASP A 119 18.84 -6.61 -7.87
CA ASP A 119 18.84 -5.18 -8.23
C ASP A 119 20.28 -4.67 -8.27
N HIS A 120 20.62 -3.97 -9.33
CA HIS A 120 21.92 -3.32 -9.51
C HIS A 120 21.77 -1.82 -9.79
N LYS A 121 20.56 -1.28 -9.63
CA LYS A 121 20.34 0.15 -9.74
C LYS A 121 21.11 0.88 -8.63
N PRO A 122 21.92 1.88 -8.97
CA PRO A 122 22.46 2.77 -7.96
C PRO A 122 21.34 3.68 -7.42
N PHE A 123 21.51 4.18 -6.20
CA PHE A 123 20.69 5.27 -5.69
C PHE A 123 20.83 6.51 -6.59
N LYS A 124 19.75 7.26 -6.76
CA LYS A 124 19.75 8.51 -7.51
C LYS A 124 20.66 9.52 -6.81
N ASN A 125 21.62 10.04 -7.58
CA ASN A 125 22.34 11.24 -7.17
C ASN A 125 21.53 12.47 -7.60
N SER A 126 20.86 13.12 -6.65
CA SER A 126 20.08 14.33 -6.93
C SER A 126 20.91 15.60 -7.08
N GLY A 127 22.21 15.56 -6.75
CA GLY A 127 23.05 16.76 -6.68
C GLY A 127 22.57 17.77 -5.63
N PHE A 128 21.88 17.30 -4.58
CA PHE A 128 21.24 18.12 -3.55
C PHE A 128 20.25 19.14 -4.11
N GLN A 129 19.58 18.81 -5.21
CA GLN A 129 18.47 19.58 -5.75
C GLN A 129 17.18 19.14 -5.05
N PRO A 130 16.58 19.99 -4.19
CA PRO A 130 15.35 19.63 -3.51
C PRO A 130 14.22 19.39 -4.51
N ASP A 131 13.43 18.37 -4.26
CA ASP A 131 12.18 18.13 -4.99
C ASP A 131 11.17 17.46 -4.04
N THR A 132 9.94 17.34 -4.50
CA THR A 132 8.81 16.86 -3.70
C THR A 132 8.64 15.37 -3.86
N VAL A 133 8.62 14.64 -2.73
CA VAL A 133 8.12 13.27 -2.67
C VAL A 133 6.61 13.31 -2.51
N THR A 134 5.91 12.41 -3.21
CA THR A 134 4.48 12.18 -3.05
C THR A 134 4.25 10.75 -2.57
N ILE A 135 3.61 10.59 -1.41
CA ILE A 135 3.10 9.29 -0.98
C ILE A 135 1.58 9.31 -1.10
N ILE A 136 1.06 8.40 -1.90
CA ILE A 136 -0.36 8.07 -1.97
C ILE A 136 -0.53 6.78 -1.17
N GLY A 137 -1.57 6.63 -0.37
CA GLY A 137 -1.70 5.38 0.36
C GLY A 137 -3.10 5.00 0.79
N TYR A 138 -3.23 3.71 1.10
CA TYR A 138 -4.45 3.09 1.56
C TYR A 138 -4.17 2.22 2.78
N TYR A 139 -4.78 2.60 3.90
CA TYR A 139 -4.81 1.82 5.12
C TYR A 139 -6.14 1.09 5.22
N ARG A 140 -6.16 -0.16 4.77
CA ARG A 140 -7.36 -1.00 4.85
C ARG A 140 -7.67 -1.30 6.31
N ASN A 141 -8.95 -1.35 6.66
CA ASN A 141 -9.43 -1.61 8.03
C ASN A 141 -8.95 -0.57 9.06
N LEU A 142 -8.59 0.65 8.64
CA LEU A 142 -8.17 1.72 9.55
C LEU A 142 -9.25 2.06 10.59
N ASP A 143 -10.52 2.03 10.21
CA ASP A 143 -11.65 2.27 11.11
C ASP A 143 -11.67 1.27 12.29
N LYS A 144 -11.36 -0.01 12.02
CA LYS A 144 -11.27 -1.06 13.04
C LYS A 144 -10.09 -0.81 13.96
N TYR A 145 -8.93 -0.45 13.39
CA TYR A 145 -7.75 -0.11 14.18
C TYR A 145 -7.99 1.11 15.08
N LYS A 146 -8.63 2.18 14.58
CA LYS A 146 -8.92 3.39 15.37
C LYS A 146 -9.82 3.14 16.58
N LYS A 147 -10.68 2.12 16.54
CA LYS A 147 -11.53 1.73 17.69
C LYS A 147 -10.73 1.19 18.88
N MET A 148 -9.57 0.59 18.63
CA MET A 148 -8.69 0.04 19.67
C MET A 148 -7.47 0.92 19.98
N ALA A 149 -7.18 1.89 19.12
CA ALA A 149 -6.11 2.87 19.35
C ALA A 149 -6.23 3.48 20.75
N GLN A 150 -5.13 3.60 21.46
CA GLN A 150 -5.07 4.00 22.86
C GLN A 150 -4.85 5.51 23.01
N ASN A 151 -4.23 6.14 22.02
CA ASN A 151 -3.85 7.56 22.07
C ASN A 151 -4.29 8.31 20.80
N GLU A 152 -4.22 9.64 20.86
CA GLU A 152 -4.61 10.51 19.73
C GLU A 152 -3.68 10.36 18.53
N GLN A 153 -2.41 10.05 18.75
CA GLN A 153 -1.41 9.84 17.71
C GLN A 153 -1.80 8.66 16.80
N GLU A 154 -2.26 7.55 17.37
CA GLU A 154 -2.77 6.39 16.64
C GLU A 154 -4.10 6.68 15.92
N ARG A 155 -4.92 7.60 16.42
CA ARG A 155 -6.19 8.00 15.78
C ARG A 155 -6.03 9.09 14.74
N GLY A 156 -4.94 9.84 14.83
CA GLY A 156 -4.66 11.06 14.09
C GLY A 156 -4.34 10.86 12.60
N PRO A 157 -3.91 11.91 11.92
CA PRO A 157 -3.53 11.87 10.51
C PRO A 157 -2.35 10.93 10.26
N PHE A 158 -2.14 10.53 9.00
CA PHE A 158 -0.88 9.92 8.57
C PHE A 158 0.25 10.93 8.77
N ARG A 159 1.44 10.46 9.15
CA ARG A 159 2.59 11.33 9.36
C ARG A 159 3.87 10.77 8.76
N VAL A 160 4.73 11.69 8.31
CA VAL A 160 6.08 11.39 7.84
C VAL A 160 7.05 12.31 8.56
N ASP A 161 8.03 11.71 9.23
CA ASP A 161 9.14 12.41 9.86
C ASP A 161 10.37 12.35 8.94
N VAL A 162 10.97 13.50 8.68
CA VAL A 162 12.04 13.72 7.71
C VAL A 162 13.13 14.57 8.36
N SER A 163 14.41 14.22 8.16
CA SER A 163 15.52 15.04 8.63
C SER A 163 15.83 16.18 7.65
N ASP A 164 15.90 17.41 8.15
CA ASP A 164 16.50 18.55 7.48
C ASP A 164 17.97 18.67 7.89
N PHE A 165 18.86 18.29 6.97
CA PHE A 165 20.30 18.27 7.19
C PHE A 165 20.95 19.66 7.13
N ILE A 166 20.26 20.67 6.60
CA ILE A 166 20.80 22.04 6.52
C ILE A 166 20.72 22.71 7.89
N VAL A 167 19.58 22.56 8.57
CA VAL A 167 19.35 23.17 9.89
C VAL A 167 19.44 22.19 11.05
N ALA A 168 19.78 20.93 10.78
CA ALA A 168 19.89 19.83 11.76
C ALA A 168 18.62 19.66 12.61
N LYS A 169 17.45 19.61 11.97
CA LYS A 169 16.14 19.44 12.64
C LYS A 169 15.31 18.34 12.00
N GLY A 170 14.51 17.66 12.81
CA GLY A 170 13.42 16.82 12.31
C GLY A 170 12.22 17.68 11.88
N LEU A 171 11.64 17.36 10.74
CA LEU A 171 10.42 17.95 10.21
C LEU A 171 9.35 16.86 10.14
N THR A 172 8.13 17.18 10.56
CA THR A 172 7.00 16.26 10.46
C THR A 172 5.95 16.84 9.51
N TYR A 173 5.50 16.01 8.58
CA TYR A 173 4.43 16.32 7.64
C TYR A 173 3.24 15.42 7.93
N TYR A 174 2.02 15.94 7.70
CA TYR A 174 0.78 15.22 7.98
C TYR A 174 -0.13 15.16 6.75
N ALA A 175 -0.94 14.11 6.68
CA ALA A 175 -2.07 14.03 5.77
C ALA A 175 -3.26 13.33 6.44
N ASP A 176 -4.43 13.92 6.27
CA ASP A 176 -5.66 13.31 6.75
C ASP A 176 -6.02 12.07 5.94
N PHE A 177 -6.65 11.11 6.61
CA PHE A 177 -7.30 10.00 5.94
C PHE A 177 -8.72 10.41 5.58
N ASP A 178 -9.17 10.01 4.39
CA ASP A 178 -10.59 10.04 4.09
C ASP A 178 -11.35 8.90 4.82
N SER A 179 -12.67 8.86 4.65
CA SER A 179 -13.53 7.85 5.30
C SER A 179 -13.22 6.41 4.90
N LEU A 180 -12.52 6.20 3.79
CA LEU A 180 -12.10 4.89 3.30
C LEU A 180 -10.68 4.54 3.75
N GLY A 181 -9.98 5.40 4.50
CA GLY A 181 -8.59 5.17 4.90
C GLY A 181 -7.58 5.46 3.80
N ARG A 182 -7.95 6.24 2.78
CA ARG A 182 -7.02 6.73 1.74
C ARG A 182 -6.41 8.05 2.17
N PHE A 183 -5.17 8.30 1.76
CA PHE A 183 -4.48 9.57 2.02
C PHE A 183 -3.52 9.91 0.88
N LYS A 184 -3.12 11.18 0.84
CA LYS A 184 -2.06 11.67 -0.03
C LYS A 184 -1.28 12.74 0.69
N ILE A 185 0.04 12.58 0.75
CA ILE A 185 0.95 13.54 1.35
C ILE A 185 2.03 13.95 0.35
N LYS A 186 2.47 15.19 0.46
CA LYS A 186 3.61 15.74 -0.28
C LYS A 186 4.55 16.43 0.69
N PHE A 187 5.84 16.18 0.54
CA PHE A 187 6.86 16.83 1.35
C PHE A 187 8.16 16.96 0.56
N PRO A 188 8.92 18.04 0.75
CA PRO A 188 10.21 18.21 0.10
C PRO A 188 11.28 17.34 0.76
N VAL A 189 12.20 16.83 -0.05
CA VAL A 189 13.45 16.20 0.40
C VAL A 189 14.61 16.78 -0.40
N LEU A 190 15.76 16.95 0.25
CA LEU A 190 16.94 17.58 -0.35
C LEU A 190 17.71 16.61 -1.26
N ASN A 191 17.76 15.34 -0.86
CA ASN A 191 18.45 14.27 -1.56
C ASN A 191 17.76 12.93 -1.24
N THR A 192 18.24 11.83 -1.82
CA THR A 192 17.88 10.50 -1.35
C THR A 192 18.19 10.39 0.14
N GLN A 193 17.16 10.16 0.94
CA GLN A 193 17.26 10.20 2.39
C GLN A 193 16.24 9.30 3.06
N GLU A 194 16.56 8.94 4.30
CA GLU A 194 15.67 8.19 5.17
C GLU A 194 14.47 9.02 5.63
N ILE A 195 13.34 8.33 5.77
CA ILE A 195 12.11 8.84 6.36
C ILE A 195 11.55 7.82 7.35
N TYR A 196 10.76 8.32 8.30
CA TYR A 196 9.97 7.49 9.21
C TYR A 196 8.49 7.75 8.94
N MET A 197 7.77 6.69 8.62
CA MET A 197 6.35 6.72 8.31
C MET A 197 5.53 6.21 9.48
N ASP A 198 4.64 7.08 9.93
CA ASP A 198 3.49 6.75 10.76
C ASP A 198 3.81 5.96 12.03
N TRP A 199 4.77 6.50 12.78
CA TRP A 199 5.23 5.95 14.03
C TRP A 199 4.07 5.82 15.03
N GLY A 200 4.01 4.69 15.74
CA GLY A 200 2.90 4.31 16.62
C GLY A 200 1.90 3.36 15.96
N ARG A 201 1.59 3.55 14.66
CA ARG A 201 0.70 2.66 13.90
C ARG A 201 1.45 1.67 13.04
N LEU A 202 1.96 2.14 11.90
CA LEU A 202 2.72 1.35 10.95
C LEU A 202 4.17 1.22 11.42
N THR A 203 4.76 2.34 11.86
CA THR A 203 6.16 2.45 12.29
C THR A 203 7.12 1.87 11.27
N GLN A 204 7.12 2.46 10.07
CA GLN A 204 7.95 2.00 8.96
C GLN A 204 9.08 2.98 8.69
N GLN A 205 10.30 2.48 8.57
CA GLN A 205 11.46 3.23 8.08
C GLN A 205 11.65 2.92 6.60
N ASP A 206 11.97 3.93 5.81
CA ASP A 206 12.15 3.79 4.37
C ASP A 206 13.12 4.86 3.84
N VAL A 207 13.50 4.75 2.57
CA VAL A 207 14.34 5.71 1.85
C VAL A 207 13.57 6.22 0.65
N VAL A 208 13.57 7.54 0.43
CA VAL A 208 12.86 8.16 -0.70
C VAL A 208 13.79 9.05 -1.51
N GLU A 209 13.48 9.21 -2.79
CA GLU A 209 14.24 10.06 -3.70
C GLU A 209 13.49 11.36 -4.07
N PRO A 210 14.17 12.50 -4.28
CA PRO A 210 13.52 13.73 -4.72
C PRO A 210 12.72 13.51 -6.02
N GLY A 211 11.45 13.93 -6.04
CA GLY A 211 10.53 13.81 -7.19
C GLY A 211 9.80 12.46 -7.29
N GLU A 212 10.01 11.57 -6.33
CA GLU A 212 9.41 10.25 -6.33
C GLU A 212 7.90 10.26 -6.01
N THR A 213 7.16 9.36 -6.64
CA THR A 213 5.78 9.04 -6.25
C THR A 213 5.69 7.57 -5.88
N ILE A 214 5.22 7.31 -4.66
CA ILE A 214 5.11 5.99 -4.07
C ILE A 214 3.65 5.76 -3.70
N PHE A 215 3.15 4.55 -3.97
CA PHE A 215 1.88 4.09 -3.44
C PHE A 215 2.12 3.09 -2.30
N LEU A 216 1.63 3.40 -1.10
CA LEU A 216 1.74 2.58 0.11
C LEU A 216 0.41 1.92 0.46
N PHE A 217 0.41 0.61 0.62
CA PHE A 217 -0.70 -0.15 1.20
C PHE A 217 -0.29 -0.76 2.53
N ALA A 218 -1.19 -0.68 3.51
CA ALA A 218 -1.12 -1.45 4.74
C ALA A 218 -2.49 -2.02 5.10
N ASP A 219 -2.56 -3.29 5.54
CA ASP A 219 -3.77 -3.82 6.18
C ASP A 219 -3.68 -3.62 7.70
N MET A 220 -4.39 -2.62 8.22
CA MET A 220 -4.34 -2.27 9.64
C MET A 220 -4.94 -3.36 10.53
N ALA A 221 -5.70 -4.31 9.97
CA ALA A 221 -6.15 -5.48 10.72
C ALA A 221 -4.97 -6.35 11.19
N ASP A 222 -3.83 -6.35 10.47
CA ASP A 222 -2.64 -7.11 10.87
C ASP A 222 -1.96 -6.53 12.14
N TYR A 223 -2.35 -5.31 12.54
CA TYR A 223 -1.87 -4.57 13.71
C TYR A 223 -2.87 -4.55 14.88
N ILE A 224 -3.98 -5.28 14.75
CA ILE A 224 -4.94 -5.50 15.82
C ILE A 224 -4.55 -6.79 16.56
N PRO A 225 -4.11 -6.72 17.83
CA PRO A 225 -3.80 -7.90 18.62
C PRO A 225 -5.08 -8.69 18.93
N GLU A 226 -4.97 -10.02 18.88
CA GLU A 226 -6.03 -10.91 19.33
C GLU A 226 -6.20 -10.81 20.86
N GLU A 227 -7.42 -10.97 21.37
CA GLU A 227 -7.73 -10.94 22.81
C GLU A 227 -6.97 -12.01 23.62
N SER A 228 -6.46 -13.04 22.95
CA SER A 228 -5.67 -14.13 23.52
C SER A 228 -4.24 -13.70 23.90
N ILE A 229 -3.73 -12.58 23.37
CA ILE A 229 -2.37 -12.11 23.62
C ILE A 229 -2.28 -11.45 25.01
N LYS A 230 -1.68 -12.18 25.97
CA LYS A 230 -1.63 -11.75 27.38
C LYS A 230 -0.23 -11.66 27.96
N ASP A 231 0.73 -12.38 27.39
CA ASP A 231 2.11 -12.45 27.87
C ASP A 231 3.12 -11.82 26.89
N ARG A 232 4.33 -11.56 27.39
CA ARG A 232 5.40 -10.91 26.62
C ARG A 232 5.81 -11.71 25.37
N ALA A 233 5.85 -13.03 25.44
CA ALA A 233 6.27 -13.86 24.32
C ALA A 233 5.23 -13.83 23.20
N SER A 234 3.95 -13.91 23.54
CA SER A 234 2.83 -13.76 22.62
C SER A 234 2.81 -12.37 21.96
N TRP A 235 3.13 -11.31 22.72
CA TRP A 235 3.29 -9.96 22.18
C TRP A 235 4.45 -9.83 21.18
N ILE A 236 5.60 -10.42 21.49
CA ILE A 236 6.75 -10.45 20.59
C ILE A 236 6.40 -11.22 19.30
N ALA A 237 5.76 -12.38 19.43
CA ALA A 237 5.32 -13.17 18.29
C ALA A 237 4.32 -12.40 17.40
N PHE A 238 3.38 -11.67 17.99
CA PHE A 238 2.44 -10.83 17.27
C PHE A 238 3.12 -9.68 16.51
N ARG A 239 4.07 -8.99 17.16
CA ARG A 239 4.84 -7.91 16.52
C ARG A 239 5.67 -8.42 15.34
N ASN A 240 6.28 -9.59 15.50
CA ASN A 240 7.13 -10.20 14.47
C ASN A 240 6.35 -10.97 13.41
N LYS A 241 5.03 -11.16 13.57
CA LYS A 241 4.20 -11.82 12.57
C LYS A 241 4.25 -11.00 11.28
N PRO A 242 4.44 -11.64 10.11
CA PRO A 242 4.42 -10.94 8.84
C PRO A 242 3.14 -10.13 8.64
N LYS A 243 3.28 -8.89 8.18
CA LYS A 243 2.20 -7.94 7.89
C LYS A 243 2.05 -7.76 6.39
N GLN A 244 0.90 -7.29 5.92
CA GLN A 244 0.75 -6.82 4.55
C GLN A 244 1.08 -5.34 4.45
N ILE A 245 2.35 -5.07 4.17
CA ILE A 245 2.84 -3.75 3.76
C ILE A 245 3.34 -3.92 2.33
N LEU A 246 2.78 -3.15 1.40
CA LEU A 246 3.11 -3.26 -0.02
C LEU A 246 3.32 -1.90 -0.63
N TYR A 247 4.30 -1.83 -1.52
CA TYR A 247 4.60 -0.63 -2.30
C TYR A 247 4.36 -0.88 -3.78
N MET A 248 3.85 0.14 -4.47
CA MET A 248 3.72 0.23 -5.92
C MET A 248 4.28 1.58 -6.40
N GLY A 249 4.87 1.60 -7.59
CA GLY A 249 5.61 2.76 -8.10
C GLY A 249 6.95 2.36 -8.71
N LYS A 250 7.71 3.37 -9.15
CA LYS A 250 8.94 3.17 -9.93
C LYS A 250 10.05 2.46 -9.13
N GLU A 251 10.25 2.85 -7.87
CA GLU A 251 11.23 2.24 -6.96
C GLU A 251 10.56 1.34 -5.89
N ALA A 252 9.32 0.91 -6.13
CA ALA A 252 8.56 0.03 -5.24
C ALA A 252 9.31 -1.23 -4.80
N ARG A 253 10.20 -1.75 -5.65
CA ARG A 253 11.03 -2.89 -5.29
C ARG A 253 11.88 -2.60 -4.05
N LEU A 254 12.59 -1.47 -4.03
CA LEU A 254 13.45 -1.05 -2.92
C LEU A 254 12.64 -0.97 -1.63
N HIS A 255 11.51 -0.25 -1.65
CA HIS A 255 10.64 -0.10 -0.47
C HIS A 255 10.08 -1.44 0.03
N ASN A 256 9.67 -2.32 -0.88
CA ASN A 256 9.21 -3.66 -0.51
C ASN A 256 10.33 -4.52 0.11
N GLU A 257 11.57 -4.39 -0.38
CA GLU A 257 12.73 -5.07 0.21
C GLU A 257 13.07 -4.49 1.59
N LEU A 258 13.10 -3.16 1.73
CA LEU A 258 13.38 -2.47 3.00
C LEU A 258 12.33 -2.76 4.07
N ALA A 259 11.04 -2.71 3.72
CA ALA A 259 9.95 -2.97 4.67
C ALA A 259 9.91 -4.41 5.21
N ASN A 260 10.63 -5.33 4.55
CA ASN A 260 10.74 -6.71 4.96
C ASN A 260 12.17 -7.10 5.36
N TYR A 261 13.09 -6.13 5.39
CA TYR A 261 14.43 -6.35 5.89
C TYR A 261 14.35 -6.45 7.41
N ASN A 262 14.56 -7.64 7.94
CA ASN A 262 14.76 -7.81 9.37
C ASN A 262 16.11 -7.18 9.71
N GLU A 263 16.09 -6.00 10.34
CA GLU A 263 17.30 -5.47 10.94
C GLU A 263 17.93 -6.54 11.83
N SER A 264 19.25 -6.64 11.75
CA SER A 264 20.02 -7.37 12.76
C SER A 264 19.65 -6.77 14.11
N THR A 265 18.84 -7.47 14.89
CA THR A 265 18.46 -7.08 16.27
C THR A 265 19.63 -7.17 17.24
N SER A 266 20.84 -7.34 16.72
CA SER A 266 22.08 -7.25 17.45
C SER A 266 22.28 -5.79 17.85
N TYR A 267 21.66 -5.42 18.97
CA TYR A 267 21.97 -4.20 19.67
C TYR A 267 23.38 -4.33 20.23
N PHE A 268 24.37 -3.86 19.48
CA PHE A 268 25.72 -3.70 19.98
C PHE A 268 25.77 -2.41 20.78
N ASN A 269 25.81 -2.54 22.11
CA ASN A 269 26.11 -1.40 22.95
C ASN A 269 27.49 -0.88 22.54
N ARG A 270 27.51 0.28 21.86
CA ARG A 270 28.74 0.86 21.30
C ARG A 270 29.80 1.06 22.37
N GLU A 271 29.43 1.52 23.56
CA GLU A 271 30.40 1.73 24.64
C GLU A 271 30.99 0.41 25.16
N GLU A 272 30.16 -0.63 25.28
CA GLU A 272 30.60 -1.95 25.75
C GLU A 272 31.44 -2.68 24.69
N THR A 273 31.07 -2.51 23.41
CA THR A 273 31.76 -3.14 22.29
C THR A 273 33.08 -2.43 22.00
N LEU A 274 33.15 -1.09 22.11
CA LEU A 274 34.40 -0.32 22.02
C LEU A 274 35.33 -0.54 23.21
N LYS A 275 34.84 -0.92 24.39
CA LYS A 275 35.72 -1.40 25.48
C LYS A 275 36.41 -2.71 25.13
N ASN A 276 35.78 -3.53 24.27
CA ASN A 276 36.26 -4.84 23.87
C ASN A 276 36.90 -4.86 22.47
N THR A 277 36.92 -3.72 21.76
CA THR A 277 37.49 -3.59 20.41
C THR A 277 38.41 -2.39 20.35
N THR A 278 39.56 -2.52 19.68
CA THR A 278 40.63 -1.50 19.74
C THR A 278 40.37 -0.32 18.80
N SER A 279 39.41 -0.42 17.88
CA SER A 279 39.09 0.63 16.90
C SER A 279 37.63 0.60 16.41
N ASP A 280 37.12 1.74 15.91
CA ASP A 280 35.79 1.82 15.29
C ASP A 280 35.64 0.86 14.10
N MET A 281 36.72 0.54 13.38
CA MET A 281 36.70 -0.43 12.29
C MET A 281 36.56 -1.87 12.77
N ASP A 282 37.04 -2.19 13.97
CA ASP A 282 36.87 -3.50 14.59
C ASP A 282 35.46 -3.66 15.16
N PHE A 283 34.87 -2.58 15.70
CA PHE A 283 33.44 -2.52 16.03
C PHE A 283 32.56 -2.85 14.82
N LEU A 284 32.80 -2.19 13.68
CA LEU A 284 32.00 -2.42 12.45
C LEU A 284 32.14 -3.85 11.91
N LYS A 285 33.28 -4.53 12.14
CA LYS A 285 33.46 -5.94 11.78
C LYS A 285 32.75 -6.89 12.75
N ALA A 286 32.75 -6.55 14.04
CA ALA A 286 32.07 -7.32 15.08
C ALA A 286 30.54 -7.18 15.01
N ALA A 287 30.05 -6.08 14.43
CA ALA A 287 28.63 -5.78 14.31
C ALA A 287 27.91 -6.42 13.10
N LYS A 288 28.63 -7.17 12.26
CA LYS A 288 28.09 -7.93 11.12
C LYS A 288 27.54 -9.28 11.56
#